data_AF-A0A2D4L9Y4-F1
#
_entry.id   AF-A0A2D4L9Y4-F1
#
_cell.length_a   1.000
_cell.length_b   1.000
_cell.length_c   1.000
_cell.angle_alpha   90.00
_cell.angle_beta   90.00
_cell.angle_gamma   90.00
#
_symmetry.space_group_name_H-M   'P 1'
#
loop_
_entity.id
_entity.type
_entity.pdbx_description
1 polymer ?
#
loop_
_entity_poly.entity_id
_entity_poly.type
_entity_poly.pdbx_seq_one_letter_code
_entity_poly.pdbx_strand_id
1 'polypeptide(L)'
;VDTAEKFRFFSMVRDLMSWMESVIRQIDTQEKPRDVSSVELLMKYHQDIKSEIATRDKSFTACIDLGKTLLQRKLHDAAEIKDKLLQLTEKRREMMEKWDRRWDWLRLLLEVCQFSRDASVAEAWLIAQEPYLFSGDYGQTVEGVEKLLKRHEAFEKSTSTW
;
A
#
# COMPACT_ATOMS: atom_id res chain seq x y z
N VAL A 1 17.84 12.37 41.78
CA VAL A 1 16.59 12.06 41.06
C VAL A 1 16.70 12.44 39.57
N ASP A 2 17.22 13.63 39.22
CA ASP A 2 17.40 14.05 37.81
C ASP A 2 18.26 13.12 36.96
N THR A 3 19.34 12.56 37.50
CA THR A 3 20.26 11.72 36.72
C THR A 3 19.59 10.44 36.19
N ALA A 4 18.73 9.81 37.00
CA ALA A 4 18.01 8.58 36.60
C ALA A 4 16.95 8.86 35.52
N GLU A 5 16.23 9.98 35.65
CA GLU A 5 15.25 10.40 34.65
C GLU A 5 15.92 10.80 33.33
N LYS A 6 17.09 11.44 33.39
CA LYS A 6 17.93 11.73 32.23
C LYS A 6 18.34 10.43 31.53
N PHE A 7 18.94 9.47 32.25
CA PHE A 7 19.33 8.18 31.68
C PHE A 7 18.14 7.45 31.04
N ARG A 8 16.98 7.47 31.70
CA ARG A 8 15.74 6.90 31.15
C ARG A 8 15.33 7.58 29.84
N PHE A 9 15.34 8.91 29.78
CA PHE A 9 15.02 9.66 28.56
C PHE A 9 15.93 9.27 27.39
N PHE A 10 17.25 9.28 27.59
CA PHE A 10 18.18 8.92 26.52
C PHE A 10 18.05 7.46 26.07
N SER A 11 17.76 6.54 26.99
CA SER A 11 17.45 5.15 26.62
C SER A 11 16.19 5.08 25.75
N MET A 12 15.11 5.74 26.16
CA MET A 12 13.86 5.76 25.39
C MET A 12 14.06 6.34 23.99
N VAL A 13 14.83 7.44 23.87
CA VAL A 13 15.16 8.02 22.56
C VAL A 13 15.91 7.02 21.70
N ARG A 14 16.99 6.42 22.21
CA ARG A 14 17.79 5.43 21.46
C ARG A 14 16.93 4.26 20.99
N ASP A 15 16.10 3.72 21.88
CA ASP A 15 15.30 2.53 21.60
C ASP A 15 14.20 2.84 20.56
N LEU A 16 13.56 4.01 20.64
CA LEU A 16 12.59 4.47 19.65
C LEU A 16 13.25 4.78 18.30
N MET A 17 14.44 5.40 18.28
CA MET A 17 15.17 5.70 17.03
C MET A 17 15.54 4.42 16.29
N SER A 18 16.12 3.44 16.99
CA SER A 18 16.48 2.14 16.41
C SER A 18 15.24 1.39 15.89
N TRP A 19 14.14 1.41 16.65
CA TRP A 19 12.89 0.81 16.20
C TRP A 19 12.32 1.49 14.95
N MET A 20 12.31 2.84 14.88
CA MET A 20 11.86 3.56 13.68
C MET A 20 12.72 3.24 12.46
N GLU A 21 14.04 3.12 12.63
CA GLU A 21 14.94 2.69 11.54
C GLU A 21 14.64 1.28 11.05
N SER A 22 14.28 0.36 11.96
CA SER A 22 13.82 -0.98 11.59
C SER A 22 12.52 -0.94 10.79
N VAL A 23 11.52 -0.16 11.22
CA VAL A 23 10.25 0.00 10.49
C VAL A 23 10.47 0.61 9.11
N ILE A 24 11.28 1.66 9.02
CA ILE A 24 11.65 2.29 7.73
C ILE A 24 12.31 1.26 6.81
N ARG A 25 13.23 0.46 7.34
CA ARG A 25 13.90 -0.59 6.57
C ARG A 25 12.91 -1.63 6.07
N GLN A 26 11.99 -2.09 6.92
CA GLN A 26 10.93 -3.03 6.53
C GLN A 26 10.09 -2.50 5.37
N ILE A 27 9.72 -1.21 5.39
CA ILE A 27 8.97 -0.56 4.31
C ILE A 27 9.82 -0.50 3.02
N ASP A 28 11.09 -0.11 3.13
CA ASP A 28 11.97 0.09 1.97
C ASP A 28 12.41 -1.22 1.31
N THR A 29 12.44 -2.35 2.04
CA THR A 29 12.88 -3.65 1.53
C THR A 29 11.75 -4.53 0.99
N GLN A 30 10.50 -4.07 0.99
CA GLN A 30 9.40 -4.85 0.44
C GLN A 30 9.58 -5.11 -1.06
N GLU A 31 9.19 -6.32 -1.48
CA GLU A 31 9.24 -6.70 -2.90
C GLU A 31 8.29 -5.85 -3.76
N LYS A 32 8.53 -5.87 -5.08
CA LYS A 32 7.61 -5.31 -6.06
C LYS A 32 6.54 -6.36 -6.38
N PRO A 33 5.24 -6.02 -6.34
CA PRO A 33 4.18 -6.94 -6.70
C PRO A 33 4.17 -7.18 -8.22
N ARG A 34 3.56 -8.30 -8.61
CA ARG A 34 3.53 -8.82 -9.98
C ARG A 34 2.12 -8.91 -10.57
N ASP A 35 1.12 -9.01 -9.71
CA ASP A 35 -0.29 -9.18 -10.03
C ASP A 35 -1.19 -8.66 -8.90
N VAL A 36 -2.51 -8.64 -9.13
CA VAL A 36 -3.51 -8.17 -8.16
C VAL A 36 -3.34 -8.83 -6.79
N SER A 37 -3.23 -10.17 -6.75
CA SER A 37 -3.12 -10.93 -5.50
C SER A 37 -1.87 -10.54 -4.69
N SER A 38 -0.74 -10.34 -5.36
CA SER A 38 0.50 -9.92 -4.72
C SER A 38 0.43 -8.47 -4.20
N VAL A 39 -0.29 -7.57 -4.89
CA VAL A 39 -0.53 -6.20 -4.40
C VAL A 39 -1.38 -6.25 -3.12
N GLU A 40 -2.48 -7.00 -3.13
CA GLU A 40 -3.39 -7.13 -1.98
C GLU A 40 -2.67 -7.72 -0.76
N LEU A 41 -1.81 -8.72 -0.96
CA LEU A 41 -0.99 -9.28 0.11
C LEU A 41 -0.03 -8.24 0.70
N LEU A 42 0.68 -7.48 -0.14
CA LEU A 42 1.57 -6.41 0.32
C LEU A 42 0.80 -5.30 1.05
N MET A 43 -0.40 -4.95 0.59
CA MET A 43 -1.27 -4.00 1.26
C MET A 43 -1.63 -4.48 2.68
N LYS A 44 -1.96 -5.76 2.85
CA LYS A 44 -2.21 -6.35 4.17
C LYS A 44 -0.99 -6.23 5.09
N TYR A 45 0.19 -6.64 4.63
CA TYR A 45 1.42 -6.49 5.41
C TYR A 45 1.70 -5.02 5.76
N HIS A 46 1.42 -4.09 4.85
CA HIS A 46 1.62 -2.66 5.10
C HIS A 46 0.66 -2.12 6.17
N GLN A 47 -0.57 -2.64 6.24
CA GLN A 47 -1.51 -2.33 7.33
C GLN A 47 -1.09 -2.94 8.68
N ASP A 48 -0.45 -4.11 8.67
CA ASP A 48 0.14 -4.69 9.88
C ASP A 48 1.24 -3.78 10.46
N ILE A 49 2.10 -3.22 9.59
CA ILE A 49 3.11 -2.21 9.99
C ILE A 49 2.43 -0.98 10.61
N LYS A 50 1.31 -0.50 10.05
CA LYS A 50 0.56 0.64 10.61
C LYS A 50 0.07 0.35 12.03
N SER A 51 -0.43 -0.87 12.23
CA SER A 51 -0.89 -1.34 13.53
C SER A 51 0.26 -1.42 14.53
N GLU A 52 1.43 -1.93 14.11
CA GLU A 52 2.65 -1.93 14.93
C GLU A 52 3.03 -0.51 15.35
N ILE A 53 3.03 0.44 14.42
CA ILE A 53 3.32 1.85 14.72
C ILE A 53 2.37 2.40 15.77
N ALA A 54 1.07 2.13 15.65
CA ALA A 54 0.06 2.58 16.61
C ALA A 54 0.31 2.03 18.02
N THR A 55 0.82 0.80 18.16
CA THR A 55 1.16 0.23 19.48
C THR A 55 2.26 1.01 20.22
N ARG A 56 3.09 1.77 19.49
CA ARG A 56 4.20 2.55 20.06
C ARG A 56 3.84 3.98 20.45
N ASP A 57 2.63 4.43 20.17
CA ASP A 57 2.22 5.83 20.43
C ASP A 57 2.39 6.22 21.90
N LYS A 58 2.03 5.33 22.84
CA LYS A 58 2.22 5.58 24.27
C LYS A 58 3.69 5.78 24.65
N SER A 59 4.60 5.04 24.02
CA SER A 59 6.04 5.16 24.27
C SER A 59 6.60 6.47 23.74
N PHE A 60 6.14 6.93 22.57
CA PHE A 60 6.48 8.25 22.04
C PHE A 60 6.00 9.37 22.97
N THR A 61 4.73 9.33 23.36
CA THR A 61 4.15 10.32 24.28
C THR A 61 4.93 10.38 25.59
N ALA A 62 5.19 9.22 26.22
CA ALA A 62 5.97 9.15 27.44
C ALA A 62 7.39 9.71 27.29
N CYS A 63 8.07 9.44 26.17
CA CYS A 63 9.41 9.96 25.90
C CYS A 63 9.40 11.49 25.74
N ILE A 64 8.43 12.01 24.97
CA ILE A 64 8.27 13.44 24.70
C ILE A 64 7.93 14.19 26.00
N ASP A 65 7.01 13.67 26.80
CA ASP A 65 6.57 14.30 28.04
C ASP A 65 7.69 14.32 29.09
N LEU A 66 8.47 13.24 29.17
CA LEU A 66 9.67 13.21 30.02
C LEU A 66 10.70 14.25 29.57
N GLY A 67 10.98 14.34 28.26
CA GLY A 67 11.90 15.35 27.72
C GLY A 67 11.44 16.77 28.00
N LYS A 68 10.14 17.07 27.83
CA LYS A 68 9.55 18.38 28.16
C LYS A 68 9.68 18.70 29.66
N THR A 69 9.44 17.72 30.52
CA THR A 69 9.58 17.87 31.98
C THR A 69 11.02 18.20 32.35
N LEU A 70 12.00 17.52 31.75
CA LEU A 70 13.43 17.79 31.98
C LEU A 70 13.85 19.18 31.49
N LEU A 71 13.29 19.65 30.36
CA LEU A 71 13.55 21.01 29.84
C LEU A 71 13.04 22.11 30.79
N GLN A 72 11.88 21.91 31.42
CA GLN A 72 11.30 22.88 32.36
C GLN A 72 12.18 23.10 33.60
N ARG A 73 12.97 22.10 34.00
CA ARG A 73 13.87 22.15 35.16
C ARG A 73 15.17 22.91 34.90
N LYS A 74 15.36 23.46 33.68
CA LYS A 74 16.54 24.27 33.27
C LYS A 74 17.88 23.63 33.65
N LEU A 75 18.02 22.33 33.37
CA LEU A 75 19.27 21.60 33.53
C LEU A 75 20.35 22.12 32.57
N HIS A 76 21.63 21.96 32.94
CA HIS A 76 22.78 22.31 32.11
C HIS A 76 22.71 21.69 30.70
N ASP A 77 22.03 20.55 30.56
CA ASP A 77 21.95 19.76 29.32
C ASP A 77 20.67 20.01 28.51
N ALA A 78 19.95 21.13 28.78
CA ALA A 78 18.71 21.45 28.09
C ALA A 78 18.86 21.52 26.56
N ALA A 79 20.03 21.93 26.06
CA ALA A 79 20.32 21.95 24.63
C ALA A 79 20.31 20.53 24.02
N GLU A 80 20.95 19.57 24.68
CA GLU A 80 21.02 18.18 24.23
C GLU A 80 19.64 17.51 24.26
N ILE A 81 18.86 17.73 25.32
CA ILE A 81 17.50 17.17 25.43
C ILE A 81 16.60 17.73 24.32
N LYS A 82 16.68 19.04 24.05
CA LYS A 82 15.92 19.68 22.98
C LYS A 82 16.29 19.11 21.61
N ASP A 83 17.59 18.96 21.34
CA ASP A 83 18.09 18.35 20.11
C ASP A 83 17.57 16.92 19.92
N LYS A 84 17.60 16.09 20.97
CA LYS A 84 17.06 14.72 20.91
C LYS A 84 15.55 14.65 20.70
N LEU A 85 14.78 15.55 21.29
CA LEU A 85 13.34 15.64 21.03
C LEU A 85 13.04 16.02 19.56
N LEU A 86 13.82 16.95 18.99
CA LEU A 86 13.69 17.33 17.60
C LEU A 86 14.03 16.15 16.67
N GLN A 87 15.16 15.48 16.89
CA GLN A 87 15.55 14.29 16.12
C GLN A 87 14.48 13.19 16.19
N LEU A 88 13.95 12.90 17.38
CA LEU A 88 12.92 11.88 17.57
C LEU A 88 11.63 12.23 16.81
N THR A 89 11.19 13.49 16.89
CA THR A 89 9.96 13.96 16.23
C THR A 89 10.10 13.94 14.72
N GLU A 90 11.24 14.40 14.21
CA GLU A 90 11.54 14.42 12.79
C GLU A 90 11.64 13.00 12.21
N LYS A 91 12.30 12.08 12.93
CA LYS A 91 12.39 10.68 12.51
C LYS A 91 11.01 10.00 12.49
N ARG A 92 10.14 10.32 13.44
CA ARG A 92 8.76 9.83 13.46
C ARG A 92 7.96 10.35 12.27
N ARG A 93 8.13 11.63 11.91
CA ARG A 93 7.53 12.23 10.71
C ARG A 93 8.01 11.52 9.45
N GLU A 94 9.32 11.32 9.30
CA GLU A 94 9.92 10.60 8.17
C GLU A 94 9.33 9.18 8.02
N MET A 95 9.25 8.42 9.12
CA MET A 95 8.68 7.08 9.13
C MET A 95 7.22 7.07 8.66
N MET A 96 6.41 8.01 9.17
CA MET A 96 5.00 8.12 8.80
C MET A 96 4.84 8.48 7.32
N GLU A 97 5.63 9.43 6.82
CA GLU A 97 5.61 9.81 5.40
C GLU A 97 6.03 8.67 4.47
N LYS A 98 7.05 7.88 4.85
CA LYS A 98 7.44 6.69 4.10
C LYS A 98 6.29 5.67 4.04
N TRP A 99 5.61 5.46 5.17
CA TRP A 99 4.45 4.59 5.23
C TRP A 99 3.32 5.11 4.32
N ASP A 100 2.96 6.39 4.40
CA ASP A 100 1.87 6.98 3.61
C ASP A 100 2.18 6.93 2.10
N ARG A 101 3.39 7.33 1.68
CA ARG A 101 3.81 7.27 0.27
C ARG A 101 3.76 5.86 -0.30
N ARG A 102 4.20 4.85 0.48
CA ARG A 102 4.14 3.45 0.05
C ARG A 102 2.70 2.96 -0.06
N TRP A 103 1.83 3.39 0.85
CA TRP A 103 0.40 3.04 0.82
C TRP A 103 -0.30 3.61 -0.42
N ASP A 104 -0.05 4.88 -0.74
CA ASP A 104 -0.59 5.51 -1.95
C ASP A 104 -0.14 4.81 -3.23
N TRP A 105 1.15 4.45 -3.28
CA TRP A 105 1.70 3.69 -4.40
C TRP A 105 1.05 2.30 -4.55
N LEU A 106 0.85 1.57 -3.45
CA LEU A 106 0.19 0.26 -3.48
C LEU A 106 -1.26 0.36 -3.96
N ARG A 107 -2.00 1.39 -3.52
CA ARG A 107 -3.38 1.62 -3.97
C ARG A 107 -3.46 1.91 -5.46
N LEU A 108 -2.62 2.82 -5.96
CA LEU A 108 -2.55 3.11 -7.40
C LEU A 108 -2.19 1.86 -8.20
N LEU A 109 -1.24 1.07 -7.70
CA LEU A 109 -0.82 -0.14 -8.39
C LEU A 109 -1.92 -1.21 -8.43
N LEU A 110 -2.74 -1.31 -7.38
CA LEU A 110 -3.90 -2.19 -7.37
C LEU A 110 -4.88 -1.81 -8.48
N GLU A 111 -5.21 -0.53 -8.61
CA GLU A 111 -6.11 -0.02 -9.66
C GLU A 111 -5.56 -0.34 -11.06
N VAL A 112 -4.26 -0.09 -11.29
CA VAL A 112 -3.60 -0.40 -12.56
C VAL A 112 -3.63 -1.89 -12.87
N CYS A 113 -3.34 -2.75 -11.89
CA CYS A 113 -3.35 -4.20 -12.07
C CYS A 113 -4.76 -4.74 -12.36
N GLN A 114 -5.79 -4.21 -11.68
CA GLN A 114 -7.18 -4.58 -11.93
C GLN A 114 -7.62 -4.14 -13.32
N PHE A 115 -7.36 -2.89 -13.69
CA PHE A 115 -7.66 -2.39 -15.04
C PHE A 115 -6.97 -3.22 -16.13
N SER A 116 -5.67 -3.53 -15.95
CA SER A 116 -4.92 -4.35 -16.91
C SER A 116 -5.55 -5.74 -17.10
N ARG A 117 -5.93 -6.40 -16.00
CA ARG A 117 -6.62 -7.69 -16.04
C ARG A 117 -7.94 -7.58 -16.79
N ASP A 118 -8.75 -6.57 -16.47
CA ASP A 118 -10.08 -6.39 -17.06
C ASP A 118 -9.97 -6.05 -18.56
N ALA A 119 -8.97 -5.26 -18.95
CA ALA A 119 -8.62 -4.99 -20.34
C ALA A 119 -8.20 -6.26 -21.10
N SER A 120 -7.36 -7.11 -20.50
CA SER A 120 -6.98 -8.40 -21.10
C SER A 120 -8.17 -9.34 -21.29
N VAL A 121 -9.15 -9.32 -20.36
CA VAL A 121 -10.40 -10.09 -20.51
C VAL A 121 -11.22 -9.55 -21.69
N ALA A 122 -11.37 -8.24 -21.80
CA ALA A 122 -12.09 -7.61 -22.90
C ALA A 122 -11.41 -7.89 -24.25
N GLU A 123 -10.08 -7.77 -24.33
CA GLU A 123 -9.29 -8.08 -25.53
C GLU A 123 -9.44 -9.54 -25.95
N ALA A 124 -9.32 -10.49 -25.01
CA ALA A 124 -9.52 -11.90 -25.29
C ALA A 124 -10.95 -12.19 -25.79
N TRP A 125 -11.95 -11.50 -25.23
CA TRP A 125 -13.33 -11.61 -25.71
C TRP A 125 -13.49 -11.10 -27.14
N LEU A 126 -12.90 -9.96 -27.48
CA LEU A 126 -12.92 -9.39 -28.85
C LEU A 126 -12.25 -10.33 -29.86
N ILE A 127 -11.05 -10.83 -29.54
CA ILE A 127 -10.31 -11.77 -30.39
C ILE A 127 -11.13 -13.05 -30.62
N ALA A 128 -11.83 -13.54 -29.60
CA ALA A 128 -12.69 -14.72 -29.74
C ALA A 128 -13.87 -14.51 -30.72
N GLN A 129 -14.27 -13.25 -30.99
CA GLN A 129 -15.31 -12.94 -31.98
C GLN A 129 -14.77 -12.87 -33.42
N GLU A 130 -13.48 -12.62 -33.62
CA GLU A 130 -12.90 -12.43 -34.96
C GLU A 130 -13.21 -13.59 -35.94
N PRO A 131 -13.03 -14.89 -35.58
CA PRO A 131 -13.30 -15.97 -36.53
C PRO A 131 -14.76 -16.05 -36.97
N TYR A 132 -15.68 -15.61 -36.12
CA TYR A 132 -17.09 -15.52 -36.45
C TYR A 132 -17.36 -14.34 -37.41
N LEU A 133 -16.83 -13.16 -37.09
CA LEU A 133 -17.04 -11.94 -37.89
C LEU A 133 -16.37 -12.00 -39.27
N PHE A 134 -15.22 -12.67 -39.38
CA PHE A 134 -14.53 -12.89 -40.66
C PHE A 134 -15.04 -14.12 -41.43
N SER A 135 -16.04 -14.84 -40.91
CA SER A 135 -16.56 -16.01 -41.60
C SER A 135 -17.29 -15.58 -42.87
N GLY A 136 -16.84 -16.08 -44.02
CA GLY A 136 -17.54 -15.92 -45.32
C GLY A 136 -18.59 -17.01 -45.59
N ASP A 137 -19.04 -17.72 -44.56
CA ASP A 137 -20.03 -18.79 -44.68
C ASP A 137 -21.44 -18.20 -44.57
N TYR A 138 -22.20 -18.31 -45.66
CA TYR A 138 -23.60 -17.86 -45.74
C TYR A 138 -24.60 -19.02 -45.70
N GLY A 139 -24.13 -20.25 -45.49
CA GLY A 139 -24.96 -21.45 -45.50
C GLY A 139 -25.36 -21.90 -46.91
N GLN A 140 -25.44 -23.21 -47.11
CA GLN A 140 -25.85 -23.82 -48.39
C GLN A 140 -27.24 -24.47 -48.32
N THR A 141 -27.85 -24.51 -47.13
CA THR A 141 -29.16 -25.11 -46.87
C THR A 141 -29.96 -24.21 -45.93
N VAL A 142 -31.28 -24.34 -45.94
CA VAL A 142 -32.18 -23.59 -45.02
C VAL A 142 -31.80 -23.84 -43.56
N GLU A 143 -31.58 -25.10 -43.18
CA GLU A 143 -31.15 -25.46 -41.82
C GLU A 143 -29.79 -24.83 -41.46
N GLY A 144 -28.84 -24.77 -42.41
CA GLY A 144 -27.55 -24.12 -42.23
C GLY A 144 -27.69 -22.61 -41.99
N VAL A 145 -28.54 -21.94 -42.79
CA VAL A 145 -28.83 -20.51 -42.64
C VAL A 145 -29.51 -20.22 -41.30
N GLU A 146 -30.50 -21.02 -40.88
CA GLU A 146 -31.16 -20.87 -39.57
C GLU A 146 -30.18 -21.00 -38.40
N LYS A 147 -29.20 -21.92 -38.52
CA LYS A 147 -28.15 -22.06 -37.51
C LYS A 147 -27.23 -20.84 -37.47
N LEU A 148 -26.87 -20.28 -38.62
CA LEU A 148 -26.08 -19.05 -38.72
C LEU A 148 -26.82 -17.85 -38.12
N LEU A 149 -28.12 -17.71 -38.39
CA LEU A 149 -28.97 -16.66 -37.82
C LEU A 149 -29.03 -16.75 -36.30
N LYS A 150 -29.30 -17.94 -35.72
CA LYS A 150 -29.30 -18.11 -34.27
C LYS A 150 -27.96 -17.75 -33.62
N ARG A 151 -26.84 -18.06 -34.29
CA ARG A 151 -25.51 -17.67 -33.82
C ARG A 151 -25.31 -16.15 -33.88
N HIS A 152 -25.85 -15.49 -34.91
CA HIS A 152 -25.83 -14.03 -35.04
C HIS A 152 -26.64 -13.34 -33.96
N GLU A 153 -27.87 -13.78 -33.72
CA GLU A 153 -28.72 -13.26 -32.64
C GLU A 153 -28.04 -13.42 -31.27
N ALA A 154 -27.37 -14.55 -31.03
CA ALA A 154 -26.61 -14.77 -29.79
C ALA A 154 -25.41 -13.81 -29.66
N PHE A 155 -24.76 -13.46 -30.76
CA PHE A 155 -23.69 -12.46 -30.80
C PHE A 155 -24.21 -11.03 -30.59
N GLU A 156 -25.29 -10.64 -31.26
CA GLU A 156 -25.94 -9.32 -31.05
C GLU A 156 -26.43 -9.17 -29.61
N LYS A 157 -26.98 -10.23 -29.04
CA LYS A 157 -27.38 -10.24 -27.63
C LYS A 157 -26.18 -10.11 -26.71
N SER A 158 -25.09 -10.84 -26.96
CA SER A 158 -23.91 -10.79 -26.10
C SER A 158 -23.27 -9.40 -26.13
N THR A 159 -23.05 -8.82 -27.31
CA THR A 159 -22.54 -7.45 -27.52
C THR A 159 -23.42 -6.37 -26.87
N SER A 160 -24.74 -6.58 -26.80
CA SER A 160 -25.67 -5.64 -26.15
C SER A 160 -25.67 -5.68 -24.62
N THR A 161 -25.11 -6.73 -24.01
CA THR A 161 -25.01 -6.91 -22.54
C THR A 161 -23.66 -6.53 -21.94
N TRP A 162 -22.68 -6.18 -22.78
CA TRP A 162 -21.38 -5.66 -22.34
C TRP A 162 -21.37 -4.14 -22.26
#